data_AF-A0A640TEG2-F1
#
_entry.id   AF-A0A640TEG2-F1
#
_cell.length_a   1.000
_cell.length_b   1.000
_cell.length_c   1.000
_cell.angle_alpha   90.00
_cell.angle_beta   90.00
_cell.angle_gamma   90.00
#
_symmetry.space_group_name_H-M   'P 1'
#
loop_
_entity.id
_entity.type
_entity.pdbx_description
1 polymer ?
#
loop_
_entity_poly.entity_id
_entity_poly.type
_entity_poly.pdbx_seq_one_letter_code
_entity_poly.pdbx_strand_id
1 'polypeptide(L)'
;MDLHAWITQQVDLVERLLDEHEWPPSQAEGVRLRCEADRRILARHTLNTDDCFESACLGCDLDSWGLPNTENLNDCPELLDLAHAHGLTDEILAGLDRPQAPDHRLPEGPAYTLRITSYPTQPAETSDVPAALRGPHWKP
;
A
#
# COMPACT_ATOMS: atom_id res chain seq x y z
N MET A 1 3.45 3.74 8.72
CA MET A 1 4.14 4.73 7.88
C MET A 1 4.45 4.07 6.56
N ASP A 2 4.16 4.72 5.44
CA ASP A 2 4.50 4.19 4.11
C ASP A 2 5.96 4.48 3.73
N LEU A 3 6.41 3.85 2.64
CA LEU A 3 7.75 3.97 2.10
C LEU A 3 8.09 5.41 1.71
N HIS A 4 7.13 6.14 1.14
CA HIS A 4 7.31 7.53 0.73
C HIS A 4 7.63 8.44 1.92
N ALA A 5 6.84 8.33 2.98
CA ALA A 5 7.04 9.05 4.23
C ALA A 5 8.36 8.66 4.91
N TRP A 6 8.74 7.38 4.86
CA TRP A 6 10.02 6.92 5.40
C TRP A 6 11.21 7.55 4.66
N ILE A 7 11.21 7.53 3.32
CA ILE A 7 12.28 8.15 2.51
C ILE A 7 12.32 9.66 2.75
N THR A 8 11.15 10.31 2.82
CA THR A 8 11.06 11.74 3.11
C THR A 8 11.77 12.08 4.42
N GLN A 9 11.57 11.29 5.47
CA GLN A 9 12.27 11.47 6.75
C GLN A 9 13.79 11.29 6.65
N GLN A 10 14.27 10.36 5.83
CA GLN A 10 15.72 10.19 5.60
C GLN A 10 16.31 11.41 4.88
N VAL A 11 15.62 11.93 3.86
CA VAL A 11 16.05 13.13 3.14
C VAL A 11 16.06 14.34 4.08
N ASP A 12 15.01 14.54 4.87
CA ASP A 12 14.91 15.63 5.83
C ASP A 12 16.01 15.55 6.91
N LEU A 13 16.32 14.33 7.38
CA LEU A 13 17.43 14.11 8.30
C LEU A 13 18.75 14.56 7.68
N VAL A 14 19.07 14.11 6.46
CA VAL A 14 20.33 14.45 5.78
C VAL A 14 20.44 15.95 5.51
N GLU A 15 19.36 16.60 5.07
CA GLU A 15 19.33 18.05 4.87
C GLU A 15 19.59 18.82 6.17
N ARG A 16 19.00 18.39 7.29
CA ARG A 16 19.28 19.00 8.59
C ARG A 16 20.76 18.85 8.99
N LEU A 17 21.36 17.68 8.79
CA LEU A 17 22.79 17.48 9.10
C LEU A 17 23.70 18.34 8.20
N LEU A 18 23.27 18.65 6.97
CA LEU A 18 23.96 19.63 6.11
C LEU A 18 23.90 21.04 6.70
N ASP A 19 22.73 21.47 7.18
CA ASP A 19 22.55 22.79 7.80
C ASP A 19 23.32 22.92 9.12
N GLU A 20 23.46 21.81 9.86
CA GLU A 20 24.26 21.72 11.08
C GLU A 20 25.78 21.61 10.81
N HIS A 21 26.20 21.64 9.55
CA HIS A 21 27.60 21.57 9.11
C HIS A 21 28.32 20.29 9.54
N GLU A 22 27.60 19.18 9.69
CA GLU A 22 28.21 17.88 10.02
C GLU A 22 29.00 17.29 8.84
N TRP A 23 28.70 17.72 7.62
CA TRP A 23 29.38 17.27 6.41
C TRP A 23 30.59 18.15 6.08
N PRO A 24 31.72 17.57 5.63
CA PRO A 24 32.83 18.35 5.11
C PRO A 24 32.38 19.24 3.94
N PRO A 25 32.92 20.47 3.81
CA PRO A 25 32.55 21.38 2.71
C PRO A 25 32.78 20.78 1.31
N SER A 26 33.74 19.87 1.17
CA SER A 26 34.02 19.14 -0.08
C SER A 26 32.93 18.15 -0.49
N GLN A 27 32.04 17.77 0.43
CA GLN A 27 30.96 16.80 0.20
C GLN A 27 29.57 17.46 0.26
N ALA A 28 29.42 18.56 0.99
CA ALA A 28 28.14 19.20 1.25
C ALA A 28 27.32 19.51 -0.01
N GLU A 29 27.97 20.00 -1.07
CA GLU A 29 27.28 20.30 -2.33
C GLU A 29 26.78 19.05 -3.06
N GLY A 30 27.58 17.98 -3.07
CA GLY A 30 27.17 16.71 -3.67
C GLY A 30 25.98 16.08 -2.94
N VAL A 31 25.98 16.15 -1.60
CA VAL A 31 24.86 15.66 -0.78
C VAL A 31 23.61 16.51 -1.02
N ARG A 32 23.75 17.85 -1.11
CA ARG A 32 22.61 18.74 -1.43
C ARG A 32 21.97 18.41 -2.78
N LEU A 33 22.78 18.22 -3.82
CA LEU A 33 22.29 17.84 -5.14
C LEU A 33 21.60 16.47 -5.13
N ARG A 34 22.10 15.52 -4.32
CA ARG A 34 21.43 14.23 -4.11
C ARG A 34 20.07 14.41 -3.44
N CYS A 35 19.99 15.14 -2.31
CA CYS A 35 18.72 15.41 -1.62
C CYS A 35 17.71 16.09 -2.55
N GLU A 36 18.15 17.03 -3.38
CA GLU A 36 17.30 17.66 -4.40
C GLU A 36 16.78 16.65 -5.42
N ALA A 37 17.64 15.77 -5.93
CA ALA A 37 17.25 14.71 -6.86
C ALA A 37 16.22 13.75 -6.22
N ASP A 38 16.48 13.33 -4.98
CA ASP A 38 15.58 12.47 -4.20
C ASP A 38 14.21 13.12 -4.00
N ARG A 39 14.17 14.41 -3.65
CA ARG A 39 12.91 15.18 -3.54
C ARG A 39 12.13 15.25 -4.85
N ARG A 40 12.82 15.41 -5.98
CA ARG A 40 12.18 15.40 -7.30
C ARG A 40 11.59 14.03 -7.64
N ILE A 41 12.23 12.94 -7.23
CA ILE A 41 11.68 11.57 -7.38
C ILE A 41 10.44 11.43 -6.48
N LEU A 42 10.54 11.75 -5.19
CA LEU A 42 9.41 11.69 -4.25
C LEU A 42 8.20 12.52 -4.72
N ALA A 43 8.44 13.68 -5.33
CA ALA A 43 7.36 14.52 -5.87
C ALA A 43 6.66 13.91 -7.10
N ARG A 44 7.35 13.06 -7.87
CA ARG A 44 6.74 12.34 -9.00
C ARG A 44 6.00 11.08 -8.54
N HIS A 45 6.55 10.37 -7.56
CA HIS A 45 6.01 9.10 -7.07
C HIS A 45 5.12 9.31 -5.85
N THR A 46 3.92 9.86 -6.07
CA THR A 46 2.93 10.08 -5.01
C THR A 46 1.80 9.05 -5.06
N LEU A 47 1.08 8.91 -3.95
CA LEU A 47 -0.13 8.10 -3.87
C LEU A 47 -1.25 8.75 -4.69
N ASN A 48 -1.87 8.00 -5.59
CA ASN A 48 -3.12 8.41 -6.22
C ASN A 48 -4.27 8.23 -5.22
N THR A 49 -4.76 9.33 -4.65
CA THR A 49 -5.91 9.32 -3.74
C THR A 49 -7.26 9.45 -4.46
N ASP A 50 -7.24 9.74 -5.76
CA ASP A 50 -8.44 9.98 -6.56
C ASP A 50 -9.00 8.68 -7.17
N ASP A 51 -8.20 7.61 -7.21
CA ASP A 51 -8.68 6.28 -7.58
C ASP A 51 -9.33 5.60 -6.37
N CYS A 52 -10.61 5.25 -6.53
CA CYS A 52 -11.41 4.66 -5.47
C CYS A 52 -11.23 3.14 -5.35
N PHE A 53 -10.49 2.51 -6.27
CA PHE A 53 -10.29 1.07 -6.28
C PHE A 53 -8.90 0.67 -5.79
N GLU A 54 -7.83 1.36 -6.21
CA GLU A 54 -6.46 0.98 -5.87
C GLU A 54 -5.56 2.20 -5.62
N SER A 55 -4.80 2.12 -4.52
CA SER A 55 -3.87 3.14 -4.08
C SER A 55 -2.55 3.05 -4.87
N ALA A 56 -2.61 3.44 -6.14
CA ALA A 56 -1.51 3.31 -7.06
C ALA A 56 -0.46 4.45 -6.96
N CYS A 57 0.76 4.19 -7.44
CA CYS A 57 1.78 5.21 -7.60
C CYS A 57 1.58 6.00 -8.90
N LEU A 58 1.50 7.34 -8.82
CA LEU A 58 1.35 8.22 -10.00
C LEU A 58 2.62 8.36 -10.85
N GLY A 59 3.78 8.11 -10.24
CA GLY A 59 5.08 8.27 -10.92
C GLY A 59 5.52 7.05 -11.71
N CYS A 60 4.94 5.88 -11.43
CA CYS A 60 5.23 4.67 -12.18
C CYS A 60 4.54 4.71 -13.54
N ASP A 61 5.20 4.15 -14.55
CA ASP A 61 4.58 3.92 -15.86
C ASP A 61 3.30 3.07 -15.72
N LEU A 62 2.39 3.24 -16.66
CA LEU A 62 1.24 2.35 -16.81
C LEU A 62 1.67 1.06 -17.53
N ASP A 63 0.98 -0.03 -17.24
CA ASP A 63 1.15 -1.31 -17.93
C ASP A 63 0.54 -1.24 -19.35
N SER A 64 0.58 -2.37 -20.08
CA SER A 64 0.01 -2.45 -21.43
C SER A 64 -1.51 -2.23 -21.50
N TRP A 65 -2.19 -2.30 -20.35
CA TRP A 65 -3.63 -2.10 -20.21
C TRP A 65 -3.99 -0.69 -19.72
N GLY A 66 -3.00 0.17 -19.49
CA GLY A 66 -3.21 1.51 -18.94
C GLY A 66 -3.50 1.50 -17.44
N LEU A 67 -3.24 0.40 -16.75
CA LEU A 67 -3.34 0.29 -15.30
C LEU A 67 -1.99 0.65 -14.66
N PRO A 68 -1.97 1.16 -13.43
CA PRO A 68 -0.72 1.42 -12.73
C PRO A 68 0.09 0.12 -12.58
N ASN A 69 1.37 0.14 -12.96
CA ASN A 69 2.25 -1.04 -12.80
C ASN A 69 2.44 -1.46 -11.34
N THR A 70 2.07 -0.62 -10.38
CA THR A 70 2.19 -0.89 -8.96
C THR A 70 0.89 -0.58 -8.23
N GLU A 71 0.26 -1.63 -7.70
CA GLU A 71 -0.97 -1.59 -6.89
C GLU A 71 -0.74 -0.95 -5.52
N ASN A 72 0.53 -0.83 -5.10
CA ASN A 72 0.93 -0.24 -3.83
C ASN A 72 2.15 0.68 -3.99
N LEU A 73 2.11 1.85 -3.36
CA LEU A 73 3.23 2.80 -3.34
C LEU A 73 4.50 2.20 -2.71
N ASN A 74 4.37 1.29 -1.74
CA ASN A 74 5.50 0.59 -1.11
C ASN A 74 6.20 -0.41 -2.03
N ASP A 75 5.57 -0.76 -3.15
CA ASP A 75 6.12 -1.69 -4.15
C ASP A 75 6.60 -0.95 -5.39
N CYS A 76 6.60 0.39 -5.36
CA CYS A 76 7.19 1.24 -6.40
C CYS A 76 8.70 0.96 -6.53
N PRO A 77 9.18 0.44 -7.68
CA PRO A 77 10.58 0.05 -7.84
C PRO A 77 11.53 1.24 -7.67
N GLU A 78 11.18 2.42 -8.20
CA GLU A 78 12.00 3.63 -8.04
C GLU A 78 12.10 4.09 -6.58
N LEU A 79 11.02 3.91 -5.79
CA LEU A 79 11.05 4.27 -4.37
C LEU A 79 11.82 3.22 -3.56
N LEU A 80 11.73 1.94 -3.92
CA LEU A 80 12.52 0.87 -3.30
C LEU A 80 14.02 1.06 -3.56
N ASP A 81 14.42 1.38 -4.79
CA ASP A 81 15.81 1.69 -5.14
C ASP A 81 16.31 2.91 -4.36
N LEU A 82 15.48 3.95 -4.28
CA LEU A 82 15.79 5.17 -3.51
C LEU A 82 15.95 4.85 -2.03
N ALA A 83 15.04 4.07 -1.46
CA ALA A 83 15.09 3.66 -0.06
C ALA A 83 16.30 2.78 0.24
N HIS A 84 16.66 1.86 -0.67
CA HIS A 84 17.87 1.06 -0.55
C HIS A 84 19.13 1.94 -0.53
N ALA A 85 19.17 3.01 -1.35
CA ALA A 85 20.25 3.99 -1.31
C ALA A 85 20.30 4.80 0.02
N HIS A 86 19.23 4.81 0.80
CA HIS A 86 19.17 5.36 2.16
C HIS A 86 19.33 4.30 3.26
N GLY A 87 19.65 3.05 2.90
CA GLY A 87 19.92 1.98 3.86
C GLY A 87 18.67 1.23 4.35
N LEU A 88 17.59 1.22 3.56
CA LEU A 88 16.43 0.37 3.83
C LEU A 88 16.86 -1.10 3.91
N THR A 89 16.49 -1.79 4.98
CA THR A 89 16.65 -3.24 5.15
C THR A 89 15.32 -3.95 5.03
N ASP A 90 15.35 -5.27 4.81
CA ASP A 90 14.14 -6.10 4.73
C ASP A 90 13.32 -6.02 6.02
N GLU A 91 13.96 -5.88 7.19
CA GLU A 91 13.27 -5.72 8.47
C GLU A 91 12.54 -4.38 8.57
N ILE A 92 13.15 -3.29 8.08
CA ILE A 92 12.51 -1.97 8.04
C ILE A 92 11.33 -2.01 7.08
N LEU A 93 11.54 -2.58 5.89
CA LEU A 93 10.52 -2.72 4.86
C LEU A 93 9.32 -3.55 5.34
N ALA A 94 9.56 -4.62 6.10
CA ALA A 94 8.51 -5.44 6.71
C ALA A 94 7.70 -4.69 7.79
N GLY A 95 8.26 -3.63 8.38
CA GLY A 95 7.61 -2.79 9.39
C GLY A 95 6.86 -1.57 8.83
N LEU A 96 6.98 -1.27 7.53
CA LEU A 96 6.20 -0.21 6.87
C LEU A 96 4.74 -0.66 6.71
N ASP A 97 3.82 0.31 6.58
CA ASP A 97 2.37 0.06 6.39
C ASP A 97 2.14 -0.62 5.05
N ARG A 98 2.35 -1.92 5.00
CA ARG A 98 1.91 -2.78 3.91
C ARG A 98 0.50 -3.26 4.26
N PRO A 99 -0.49 -3.14 3.37
CA PRO A 99 -1.69 -3.94 3.51
C PRO A 99 -1.24 -5.38 3.64
N GLN A 100 -1.71 -6.06 4.68
CA GLN A 100 -1.36 -7.44 4.94
C GLN A 100 -1.68 -8.21 3.65
N ALA A 101 -0.66 -8.79 3.01
CA ALA A 101 -0.86 -9.58 1.81
C ALA A 101 -2.02 -10.56 2.11
N PRO A 102 -3.07 -10.61 1.29
CA PRO A 102 -4.14 -11.57 1.52
C PRO A 102 -3.48 -12.93 1.67
N ASP A 103 -3.83 -13.65 2.74
CA ASP A 103 -3.21 -14.93 3.05
C ASP A 103 -3.52 -15.89 1.89
N HIS A 104 -2.58 -16.02 0.94
CA HIS A 104 -2.63 -16.96 -0.16
C HIS A 104 -2.30 -18.38 0.29
N ARG A 105 -2.37 -18.67 1.60
CA ARG A 105 -2.62 -20.04 2.04
C ARG A 105 -3.96 -20.47 1.46
N LEU A 106 -3.90 -21.00 0.24
CA LEU A 106 -4.79 -22.07 -0.18
C LEU A 106 -4.86 -23.01 1.02
N PRO A 107 -6.04 -23.24 1.61
CA PRO A 107 -6.15 -24.18 2.71
C PRO A 107 -5.47 -25.48 2.27
N GLU A 108 -4.49 -25.95 3.05
CA GLU A 108 -3.88 -27.26 2.89
C GLU A 108 -4.97 -28.30 3.17
N GLY A 109 -5.82 -28.48 2.17
CA GLY A 109 -6.98 -29.34 2.14
C GLY A 109 -6.99 -30.05 0.78
N PRO A 110 -7.45 -31.30 0.73
CA PRO A 110 -7.24 -32.15 -0.43
C PRO A 110 -7.91 -31.54 -1.66
N ALA A 111 -7.10 -31.40 -2.72
CA ALA A 111 -7.43 -31.34 -4.13
C ALA A 111 -8.86 -30.87 -4.48
N TYR A 112 -8.96 -29.65 -5.01
CA TYR A 112 -9.93 -29.20 -6.02
C TYR A 112 -10.99 -30.23 -6.46
N THR A 113 -11.96 -30.53 -5.62
CA THR A 113 -13.28 -30.92 -6.11
C THR A 113 -14.02 -29.63 -6.35
N LEU A 114 -14.33 -29.33 -7.61
CA LEU A 114 -15.37 -28.38 -8.00
C LEU A 114 -16.67 -28.79 -7.30
N ARG A 115 -16.86 -28.30 -6.07
CA ARG A 115 -18.08 -28.47 -5.31
C ARG A 115 -18.83 -27.16 -5.51
N ILE A 116 -19.76 -27.19 -6.45
CA ILE A 116 -20.83 -26.19 -6.56
C ILE A 116 -21.51 -26.19 -5.19
N THR A 117 -21.14 -25.25 -4.31
CA THR A 117 -21.88 -24.98 -3.08
C THR A 117 -22.84 -23.84 -3.35
N SER A 118 -23.82 -24.09 -4.22
CA SER A 118 -25.13 -23.51 -3.99
C SER A 118 -25.66 -24.13 -2.70
N TYR A 119 -25.34 -23.55 -1.55
CA TYR A 119 -26.20 -23.75 -0.40
C TYR A 119 -27.49 -23.02 -0.74
N PRO A 120 -28.63 -23.71 -0.93
CA PRO A 120 -29.89 -23.00 -0.88
C PRO A 120 -29.98 -22.43 0.52
N THR A 121 -29.93 -21.11 0.65
CA THR A 121 -30.38 -20.43 1.85
C THR A 121 -31.75 -21.04 2.15
N GLN A 122 -31.89 -21.75 3.28
CA GLN A 122 -33.21 -22.19 3.70
C GLN A 122 -34.09 -20.95 3.72
N PRO A 123 -35.26 -20.95 3.05
CA PRO A 123 -36.15 -19.81 3.14
C PRO A 123 -36.45 -19.63 4.63
N ALA A 124 -36.06 -18.47 5.18
CA ALA A 124 -36.44 -18.13 6.54
C ALA A 124 -37.96 -18.21 6.63
N GLU A 125 -38.48 -19.06 7.51
CA GLU A 125 -39.92 -19.14 7.68
C GLU A 125 -40.38 -17.82 8.29
N THR A 126 -41.54 -17.35 7.87
CA THR A 126 -42.18 -16.13 8.38
C THR A 126 -42.47 -16.21 9.89
N SER A 127 -42.33 -17.38 10.51
CA SER A 127 -42.33 -17.56 11.97
C SER A 127 -41.08 -17.03 12.67
N ASP A 128 -39.95 -16.90 11.98
CA ASP A 128 -38.64 -16.59 12.58
C ASP A 128 -38.41 -15.09 12.81
N VAL A 129 -39.33 -14.24 12.33
CA VAL A 129 -39.27 -12.79 12.54
C VAL A 129 -39.83 -12.44 13.93
N PRO A 130 -39.08 -11.73 14.80
CA PRO A 130 -39.54 -11.31 16.13
C PRO A 130 -40.86 -10.53 16.07
N ALA A 131 -41.76 -10.79 17.02
CA ALA A 131 -43.11 -10.20 17.03
C ALA A 131 -43.12 -8.66 16.99
N ALA A 132 -42.11 -8.01 17.56
CA ALA A 132 -41.94 -6.56 17.55
C ALA A 132 -41.76 -5.97 16.14
N LEU A 133 -41.36 -6.79 15.16
CA LEU A 133 -41.13 -6.40 13.77
C LEU A 133 -42.24 -6.88 12.82
N ARG A 134 -43.31 -7.51 13.33
CA ARG A 134 -44.44 -7.97 12.53
C ARG A 134 -45.45 -6.84 12.35
N GLY A 135 -45.67 -6.41 11.10
CA GLY A 135 -46.69 -5.41 10.75
C GLY A 135 -48.13 -5.93 10.88
N PRO A 136 -49.14 -5.05 10.81
CA PRO A 136 -50.55 -5.38 11.05
C PRO A 136 -51.19 -6.38 10.06
N HIS A 137 -50.47 -6.79 9.01
CA HIS A 137 -50.94 -7.74 7.99
C HIS A 137 -50.06 -8.98 7.85
N TRP A 138 -49.29 -9.33 8.89
CA TRP A 138 -48.47 -10.55 8.89
C TRP A 138 -49.35 -11.81 8.77
N LYS A 139 -49.06 -12.66 7.77
CA LYS A 139 -49.66 -13.98 7.63
C LYS A 139 -48.61 -15.05 7.98
N PRO A 140 -49.00 -16.13 8.67
CA PRO A 140 -48.09 -17.22 9.03
C PRO A 140 -47.51 -17.88 7.79
#